data_AF-A0A1C5Z9Z7-F1
#
_entry.id   AF-A0A1C5Z9Z7-F1
#
_cell.length_a   1.000
_cell.length_b   1.000
_cell.length_c   1.000
_cell.angle_alpha   90.00
_cell.angle_beta   90.00
_cell.angle_gamma   90.00
#
_symmetry.space_group_name_H-M   'P 1'
#
loop_
_entity.id
_entity.type
_entity.pdbx_description
1 polymer ?
#
loop_
_entity_poly.entity_id
_entity_poly.type
_entity_poly.pdbx_seq_one_letter_code
_entity_poly.pdbx_strand_id
1 'polypeptide(L)' 'MEAAQRIRLIRIIEKMEKNPAFSNKLGIKNTSEYLAEKEQNK' A
#
# COMPACT_ATOMS: atom_id res chain seq x y z
N MET A 1 8.44 -18.77 -4.51
CA MET A 1 7.27 -18.24 -3.75
C MET A 1 6.08 -19.12 -4.08
N GLU A 2 5.51 -19.76 -3.07
CA GLU A 2 4.39 -20.71 -3.22
C GLU A 2 3.12 -19.98 -3.70
N ALA A 3 2.26 -20.65 -4.47
CA ALA A 3 1.05 -20.04 -5.01
C ALA A 3 0.16 -19.43 -3.92
N ALA A 4 0.03 -20.10 -2.78
CA ALA A 4 -0.73 -19.59 -1.64
C ALA A 4 -0.19 -18.27 -1.08
N GLN A 5 1.14 -18.07 -1.09
CA GLN A 5 1.77 -16.82 -0.64
C GLN A 5 1.46 -15.68 -1.62
N ARG A 6 1.52 -15.95 -2.93
CA ARG A 6 1.18 -14.96 -3.97
C ARG A 6 -0.29 -14.53 -3.88
N ILE A 7 -1.21 -15.48 -3.70
CA ILE A 7 -2.65 -15.20 -3.55
C ILE A 7 -2.91 -14.33 -2.32
N ARG A 8 -2.27 -14.61 -1.19
CA ARG A 8 -2.40 -13.77 0.02
C ARG A 8 -1.91 -12.35 -0.21
N LEU A 9 -0.78 -12.19 -0.89
CA LEU A 9 -0.23 -10.87 -1.19
C LEU A 9 -1.16 -10.06 -2.10
N ILE A 10 -1.66 -10.67 -3.18
CA ILE A 10 -2.62 -10.04 -4.11
C ILE A 10 -3.85 -9.57 -3.34
N ARG A 11 -4.42 -10.40 -2.46
CA ARG A 11 -5.59 -10.04 -1.66
C ARG A 11 -5.35 -8.86 -0.73
N ILE A 12 -4.15 -8.73 -0.17
CA ILE A 12 -3.78 -7.59 0.68
C ILE A 12 -3.70 -6.32 -0.17
N ILE A 13 -3.08 -6.40 -1.35
CA ILE A 13 -2.97 -5.27 -2.29
C ILE A 13 -4.37 -4.82 -2.73
N GLU A 14 -5.24 -5.73 -3.16
CA GLU A 14 -6.63 -5.40 -3.54
C GLU A 14 -7.41 -4.74 -2.40
N LYS A 15 -7.18 -5.19 -1.16
CA LYS A 15 -7.83 -4.60 0.03
C LYS A 15 -7.31 -3.19 0.32
N MET A 16 -6.02 -2.94 0.10
CA MET A 16 -5.42 -1.61 0.25
C MET A 16 -5.94 -0.64 -0.82
N GLU A 17 -6.04 -1.08 -2.07
CA GLU A 17 -6.58 -0.25 -3.17
C GLU A 17 -8.06 0.12 -2.95
N LYS A 18 -8.88 -0.84 -2.50
CA LYS A 18 -10.33 -0.60 -2.27
C LYS A 18 -10.62 0.13 -0.96
N ASN A 19 -9.69 0.13 0.00
CA ASN A 19 -9.88 0.76 1.29
C ASN A 19 -8.62 1.53 1.73
N PRO A 20 -8.49 2.80 1.33
CA PRO A 20 -7.38 3.66 1.75
C PRO A 20 -7.28 3.83 3.27
N ALA A 21 -8.39 3.75 4.00
CA ALA A 21 -8.36 3.82 5.47
C ALA A 21 -7.67 2.59 6.09
N PHE A 22 -7.67 1.44 5.40
CA PHE A 22 -6.97 0.24 5.86
C PHE A 22 -5.45 0.41 5.76
N SER A 23 -4.92 0.90 4.64
CA SER A 23 -3.48 1.20 4.50
C SER A 23 -3.06 2.31 5.47
N ASN A 24 -3.86 3.37 5.60
CA ASN A 24 -3.59 4.47 6.54
C ASN A 24 -3.55 4.00 7.99
N LYS A 25 -4.46 3.12 8.41
CA LYS A 25 -4.44 2.53 9.77
C LYS A 25 -3.19 1.69 10.03
N LEU A 26 -2.65 1.05 8.99
CA LEU A 26 -1.42 0.26 9.08
C LEU A 26 -0.15 1.12 8.96
N GLY A 27 -0.27 2.42 8.73
CA GLY A 27 0.88 3.30 8.48
C GLY A 27 1.61 3.00 7.18
N ILE A 28 0.95 2.32 6.25
CA ILE A 28 1.52 1.97 4.94
C ILE A 28 1.16 3.09 3.97
N LYS A 29 2.18 3.82 3.51
CA LYS A 29 2.06 4.83 2.47
C LYS A 29 2.55 4.29 1.14
N ASN A 30 1.95 4.73 0.04
CA ASN A 30 2.50 4.46 -1.28
C ASN A 30 3.84 5.20 -1.44
N THR A 31 4.85 4.55 -2.02
CA THR A 31 6.16 5.17 -2.25
C THR A 31 6.05 6.42 -3.14
N SER A 32 5.19 6.41 -4.17
CA SER A 32 5.02 7.58 -5.03
C SER A 32 4.41 8.76 -4.28
N GLU A 33 3.39 8.51 -3.45
CA GLU A 33 2.77 9.53 -2.58
C GLU A 33 3.78 10.07 -1.56
N TYR A 34 4.57 9.20 -0.94
CA TYR A 34 5.62 9.61 0.00
C TYR A 34 6.70 10.49 -0.66
N LEU A 35 7.13 10.13 -1.88
CA LEU A 35 8.09 10.93 -2.64
C LEU A 35 7.50 12.29 -3.05
N ALA A 36 6.23 12.32 -3.47
CA ALA A 36 5.52 13.56 -3.79
C ALA A 36 5.37 14.49 -2.57
N GLU A 37 4.96 13.95 -1.40
CA GLU A 37 4.88 14.71 -0.14
C GLU A 37 6.25 15.33 0.25
N LYS A 38 7.34 14.60 0.02
CA LYS A 38 8.71 15.06 0.31
C LYS A 38 9.17 16.15 -0.65
N GLU A 39 8.78 16.08 -1.92
CA GLU A 39 9.11 17.08 -2.93
C GLU A 39 8.31 18.37 -2.73
N GLN A 40 7.04 18.28 -2.33
CA GLN A 40 6.18 19.43 -2.04
C GLN A 40 6.53 20.16 -0.73
N ASN A 41 7.19 19.49 0.22
CA ASN A 41 7.70 20.09 1.47
C ASN A 41 9.12 20.66 1.34
N LYS A 42 9.63 20.80 0.11
CA LYS A 42 10.94 21.37 -0.19
C LYS A 42 10.80 22.79 -0.72
#